data_AF-A0A0J6SU77-F1
#
_entry.id   AF-A0A0J6SU77-F1
#
_cell.length_a   1.000
_cell.length_b   1.000
_cell.length_c   1.000
_cell.angle_alpha   90.00
_cell.angle_beta   90.00
_cell.angle_gamma   90.00
#
_symmetry.space_group_name_H-M   'P 1'
#
loop_
_entity.id
_entity.type
_entity.pdbx_description
1 polymer ?
#
loop_
_entity_poly.entity_id
_entity_poly.type
_entity_poly.pdbx_seq_one_letter_code
_entity_poly.pdbx_strand_id
1 'polypeptide(L)' 'MSDAQASDARGEIVRDEEAFHIPDDLARALTEFAAVEQLSRGESICLILREYLRVKGYLKGPPPA' A
#
# COMPACT_ATOMS: atom_id res chain seq x y z
N MET A 1 -18.55 43.40 -18.95
CA MET A 1 -17.17 43.48 -18.41
C MET A 1 -17.28 43.46 -16.90
N SER A 2 -16.27 42.89 -16.23
CA SER A 2 -16.17 42.49 -14.80
C SER A 2 -16.62 41.06 -14.50
N ASP A 3 -15.85 40.20 -13.86
CA ASP A 3 -14.41 40.16 -13.55
C ASP A 3 -14.07 38.69 -13.21
N ALA A 4 -12.85 38.29 -13.59
CA ALA A 4 -12.02 37.23 -13.02
C ALA A 4 -12.66 35.92 -12.49
N GLN A 5 -12.56 34.92 -13.37
CA GLN A 5 -12.23 33.51 -13.09
C GLN A 5 -11.34 33.30 -11.84
N ALA A 6 -11.88 32.65 -10.82
CA ALA A 6 -11.13 31.95 -9.77
C ALA A 6 -11.55 30.48 -9.84
N SER A 7 -10.91 29.64 -10.66
CA SER A 7 -9.69 28.92 -10.29
C SER A 7 -9.77 28.34 -8.88
N ASP A 8 -10.65 27.36 -8.68
CA ASP A 8 -10.33 26.27 -7.77
C ASP A 8 -10.29 24.99 -8.60
N ALA A 9 -9.27 24.92 -9.46
CA ALA A 9 -8.71 23.65 -9.86
C ALA A 9 -8.14 22.98 -8.60
N ARG A 10 -9.03 22.50 -7.73
CA ARG A 10 -8.72 21.35 -6.88
C ARG A 10 -8.62 20.21 -7.87
N GLY A 11 -7.46 20.13 -8.50
CA GLY A 11 -7.02 18.95 -9.20
C GLY A 11 -7.26 17.82 -8.22
N GLU A 12 -8.35 17.10 -8.46
CA GLU A 12 -8.57 15.79 -7.89
C GLU A 12 -7.31 15.05 -8.30
N ILE A 13 -6.40 14.88 -7.35
CA ILE A 13 -5.28 13.99 -7.53
C ILE A 13 -5.92 12.61 -7.45
N VAL A 14 -6.67 12.24 -8.50
CA VAL A 14 -6.89 10.86 -8.87
C VAL A 14 -5.49 10.39 -9.23
N ARG A 15 -4.73 10.01 -8.21
CA ARG A 15 -3.60 9.13 -8.43
C ARG A 15 -4.28 7.91 -9.03
N ASP A 16 -4.10 7.70 -10.33
CA ASP A 16 -4.22 6.37 -10.90
C ASP A 16 -3.26 5.51 -10.07
N GLU A 17 -3.75 5.00 -8.94
CA GLU A 17 -3.12 3.94 -8.21
C GLU A 17 -3.24 2.75 -9.13
N GLU A 18 -2.27 2.64 -10.05
CA GLU A 18 -2.12 1.46 -10.88
C GLU A 18 -2.03 0.28 -9.91
N ALA A 19 -3.13 -0.46 -9.81
CA ALA A 19 -3.24 -1.57 -8.89
C ALA A 19 -2.13 -2.55 -9.27
N PHE A 20 -1.17 -2.75 -8.37
CA PHE A 20 -0.06 -3.65 -8.64
C PHE A 20 -0.59 -5.07 -8.82
N HIS A 21 -0.27 -5.69 -9.95
CA HIS A 21 -0.70 -7.05 -10.23
C HIS A 21 0.15 -8.03 -9.40
N ILE A 22 -0.50 -8.81 -8.55
CA ILE A 22 0.13 -9.91 -7.81
C ILE A 22 -0.10 -11.19 -8.60
N PRO A 23 0.95 -11.96 -8.97
CA PRO A 23 0.79 -13.27 -9.58
C PRO A 23 -0.14 -14.20 -8.78
N ASP A 24 -0.92 -15.05 -9.46
CA ASP A 24 -1.97 -15.86 -8.83
C ASP A 24 -1.46 -16.82 -7.75
N ASP A 25 -0.29 -17.41 -7.98
CA ASP A 25 0.37 -18.28 -7.01
C ASP A 25 0.77 -17.53 -5.74
N LEU A 26 1.29 -16.30 -5.90
CA LEU A 26 1.62 -15.42 -4.78
C LEU A 26 0.36 -14.91 -4.08
N ALA A 27 -0.70 -14.60 -4.82
CA ALA A 27 -1.98 -14.20 -4.24
C ALA A 27 -2.60 -15.31 -3.39
N ARG A 28 -2.53 -16.57 -3.85
CA ARG A 28 -2.97 -17.74 -3.08
C ARG A 28 -2.16 -17.91 -1.81
N ALA A 29 -0.83 -17.86 -1.89
CA ALA A 29 0.04 -17.95 -0.72
C ALA A 29 -0.23 -16.82 0.29
N LEU A 30 -0.49 -15.59 -0.17
CA LEU A 30 -0.86 -14.46 0.68
C LEU A 30 -2.21 -14.69 1.38
N THR A 31 -3.20 -15.26 0.69
CA THR A 31 -4.48 -15.61 1.30
C THR A 31 -4.34 -16.68 2.38
N GLU A 32 -3.52 -17.71 2.15
CA GLU A 32 -3.25 -18.76 3.13
C GLU A 32 -2.54 -18.19 4.37
N PHE A 33 -1.50 -17.37 4.16
CA PHE A 33 -0.78 -16.69 5.23
C PHE A 33 -1.72 -15.79 6.06
N ALA A 34 -2.55 -14.98 5.39
CA ALA A 34 -3.52 -14.11 6.05
C ALA A 34 -4.50 -14.91 6.92
N ALA A 35 -4.96 -16.07 6.43
CA ALA A 35 -5.85 -16.94 7.19
C ALA A 35 -5.18 -17.55 8.44
N VAL A 36 -3.93 -18.02 8.32
CA VAL A 36 -3.17 -18.61 9.42
C VAL A 36 -2.89 -17.57 10.51
N GLU A 37 -2.45 -16.38 10.11
CA GLU A 37 -2.11 -15.27 11.03
C GLU A 37 -3.36 -14.52 11.54
N GLN A 38 -4.56 -14.88 11.06
CA GLN A 38 -5.83 -14.20 11.36
C GLN A 38 -5.80 -12.69 11.02
N LEU A 39 -5.14 -12.35 9.92
CA LEU A 39 -5.00 -10.98 9.41
C LEU A 39 -5.83 -10.79 8.13
N SER A 40 -6.15 -9.54 7.81
CA SER A 40 -6.59 -9.22 6.47
C SER A 40 -5.43 -9.33 5.48
N ARG A 41 -5.76 -9.57 4.19
CA ARG A 41 -4.76 -9.59 3.12
C ARG A 41 -3.92 -8.31 3.05
N GLY A 42 -4.52 -7.15 3.30
CA GLY A 42 -3.83 -5.86 3.33
C GLY A 42 -2.82 -5.77 4.49
N GLU A 43 -3.21 -6.22 5.69
CA GLU A 43 -2.31 -6.27 6.85
C GLU A 43 -1.14 -7.24 6.63
N SER A 44 -1.40 -8.40 6.04
CA SER A 44 -0.36 -9.36 5.67
C SER A 44 0.65 -8.76 4.69
N ILE A 45 0.17 -8.05 3.64
CA ILE A 45 1.05 -7.36 2.69
C ILE A 45 1.92 -6.31 3.41
N CYS A 46 1.31 -5.48 4.27
CA CYS A 46 2.04 -4.48 5.04
C CYS A 46 3.09 -5.11 5.96
N LEU A 47 2.77 -6.24 6.60
CA LEU A 47 3.69 -6.96 7.49
C LEU A 47 4.90 -7.49 6.71
N ILE A 48 4.65 -8.15 5.58
CA ILE A 48 5.69 -8.70 4.70
C ILE A 48 6.59 -7.58 4.16
N LEU A 49 5.98 -6.51 3.64
CA LEU A 49 6.72 -5.35 3.11
C LEU A 49 7.59 -4.71 4.20
N ARG A 50 7.04 -4.50 5.39
CA ARG A 50 7.78 -3.94 6.52
C ARG A 50 9.00 -4.77 6.86
N GLU A 51 8.87 -6.09 6.92
CA GLU A 51 10.00 -6.97 7.23
C GLU A 51 11.04 -6.98 6.10
N TYR A 52 10.60 -7.06 4.85
CA TYR A 52 11.48 -6.93 3.69
C TYR A 52 12.29 -5.62 3.73
N LEU A 53 11.62 -4.49 3.95
CA LEU A 53 12.26 -3.18 4.00
C LEU A 53 13.25 -3.06 5.16
N ARG A 54 12.96 -3.67 6.32
CA ARG A 54 13.89 -3.74 7.44
C ARG A 54 15.14 -4.57 7.08
N VAL A 55 14.97 -5.75 6.51
CA VAL A 55 16.09 -6.61 6.05
C VAL A 55 16.96 -5.90 5.02
N LYS A 56 16.35 -5.08 4.15
CA LYS A 56 17.08 -4.27 3.16
C LYS A 56 17.68 -2.97 3.73
N GLY A 57 17.46 -2.67 5.00
CA GLY A 57 17.99 -1.46 5.66
C GLY A 57 17.26 -0.17 5.29
N TYR A 58 16.10 -0.25 4.63
CA TYR A 58 15.27 0.92 4.30
C TYR A 58 14.50 1.45 5.51
N LEU A 59 14.14 0.58 6.47
CA LEU A 59 13.52 0.99 7.73
C LEU A 59 14.54 0.96 8.87
N LYS A 60 14.72 2.11 9.54
CA LYS A 60 15.56 2.25 10.75
C LYS A 60 14.64 2.22 11.98
N GLY A 61 14.92 1.32 12.92
CA GLY A 61 14.19 1.23 14.19
C GLY A 61 13.94 -0.21 14.65
N PRO A 62 13.70 -0.42 15.95
CA PRO A 62 13.44 -1.75 16.49
C PRO A 62 12.16 -2.37 15.91
N PRO A 63 11.99 -3.70 15.99
CA PRO A 63 10.73 -4.36 15.65
C PRO A 63 9.57 -3.76 16.48
N PRO A 64 8.34 -3.71 15.93
CA PRO A 64 7.17 -3.36 16.74
C PRO A 64 7.01 -4.38 17.89
N ALA A 65 6.62 -3.89 19.06
CA ALA A 65 6.44 -4.64 20.29
C ALA A 65 5.17 -5.52 20.27
#